data_AF-A0A1L3ZBP9-F1
#
_entry.id   AF-A0A1L3ZBP9-F1
#
_cell.length_a   1.000
_cell.length_b   1.000
_cell.length_c   1.000
_cell.angle_alpha   90.00
_cell.angle_beta   90.00
_cell.angle_gamma   90.00
#
_symmetry.space_group_name_H-M   'P 1'
#
loop_
_entity.id
_entity.type
_entity.pdbx_description
1 polymer ?
#
loop_
_entity_poly.entity_id
_entity_poly.type
_entity_poly.pdbx_seq_one_letter_code
_entity_poly.pdbx_strand_id
1 'polypeptide(L)'
;MNVTPAFAFYDEENAQASPDINPRVAGTWGTVLFGRPLFRKEMEVQDKTGLTVIAIIAHEFAHIHQYALNLDKELLEGQPTVKRLELHADILAGFFLGARKREAPSLSMYSAGEVFNRIGDSKFTDRNHHGTPLERVSASQFGFDRGRTGDYSLDTIVKEGVNYVKDL
;
A
#
# COMPACT_ATOMS: atom_id res chain seq x y z
N MET A 1 6.00 -0.87 -17.33
CA MET A 1 6.91 -1.96 -16.92
C MET A 1 6.10 -2.94 -16.10
N ASN A 2 6.25 -4.26 -16.29
CA ASN A 2 5.58 -5.22 -15.43
C ASN A 2 6.43 -5.45 -14.17
N VAL A 3 5.91 -5.16 -12.98
CA VAL A 3 6.60 -5.35 -11.69
C VAL A 3 6.02 -6.59 -11.03
N THR A 4 6.88 -7.52 -10.62
CA THR A 4 6.46 -8.75 -9.93
C THR A 4 7.34 -8.93 -8.70
N PRO A 5 6.86 -8.68 -7.48
CA PRO A 5 7.67 -8.83 -6.27
C PRO A 5 7.89 -10.30 -5.95
N ALA A 6 9.03 -10.60 -5.31
CA ALA A 6 9.13 -11.79 -4.49
C ALA A 6 8.26 -11.62 -3.24
N PHE A 7 7.85 -12.72 -2.60
CA PHE A 7 7.11 -12.68 -1.35
C PHE A 7 7.73 -13.67 -0.37
N ALA A 8 7.92 -13.25 0.89
CA ALA A 8 8.39 -14.14 1.93
C ALA A 8 7.82 -13.79 3.30
N PHE A 9 7.67 -14.82 4.15
CA PHE A 9 7.36 -14.65 5.56
C PHE A 9 8.64 -14.56 6.41
N TYR A 10 8.59 -13.73 7.45
CA TYR A 10 9.67 -13.59 8.45
C TYR A 10 9.13 -13.39 9.87
N ASP A 11 10.02 -13.31 10.86
CA ASP A 11 9.68 -13.43 12.29
C ASP A 11 9.55 -12.09 13.03
N GLU A 12 9.11 -11.03 12.34
CA GLU A 12 8.84 -9.71 12.92
C GLU A 12 7.33 -9.40 12.96
N GLU A 13 6.87 -8.51 13.86
CA GLU A 13 5.45 -8.08 13.95
C GLU A 13 5.15 -6.87 13.04
N ASN A 14 5.59 -6.91 11.78
CA ASN A 14 5.33 -5.87 10.77
C ASN A 14 5.30 -6.48 9.36
N ALA A 15 5.03 -5.63 8.36
CA ALA A 15 5.31 -5.91 6.96
C ALA A 15 6.28 -4.85 6.43
N GLN A 16 7.03 -5.17 5.38
CA GLN A 16 7.92 -4.22 4.73
C GLN A 16 8.15 -4.57 3.26
N ALA A 17 8.35 -3.54 2.46
CA ALA A 17 8.86 -3.61 1.10
C ALA A 17 10.38 -3.44 1.09
N SER A 18 11.09 -4.40 0.49
CA SER A 18 12.53 -4.30 0.26
C SER A 18 12.83 -4.17 -1.23
N PRO A 19 13.63 -3.19 -1.68
CA PRO A 19 14.09 -3.15 -3.07
C PRO A 19 15.06 -4.29 -3.39
N ASP A 20 15.64 -4.94 -2.38
CA ASP A 20 16.46 -6.13 -2.55
C ASP A 20 15.60 -7.37 -2.79
N ILE A 21 16.09 -8.27 -3.65
CA ILE A 21 15.43 -9.54 -3.93
C ILE A 21 15.98 -10.59 -2.97
N ASN A 22 15.22 -10.90 -1.92
CA ASN A 22 15.58 -11.90 -0.92
C ASN A 22 14.32 -12.61 -0.38
N PRO A 23 14.05 -13.86 -0.75
CA PRO A 23 14.90 -14.78 -1.52
C PRO A 23 15.03 -14.38 -2.98
N ARG A 24 16.17 -14.70 -3.61
CA ARG A 24 16.37 -14.47 -5.06
C ARG A 24 15.42 -15.37 -5.85
N VAL A 25 14.37 -14.78 -6.40
CA VAL A 25 13.44 -15.43 -7.32
C VAL A 25 13.67 -14.86 -8.72
N ALA A 26 13.80 -15.74 -9.72
CA ALA A 26 14.04 -15.30 -11.09
C ALA A 26 12.82 -14.53 -11.64
N GLY A 27 13.08 -13.38 -12.28
CA GLY A 27 12.02 -12.55 -12.88
C GLY A 27 11.25 -11.67 -11.90
N THR A 28 11.66 -11.61 -10.63
CA THR A 28 11.05 -10.71 -9.64
C THR A 28 11.83 -9.41 -9.46
N TRP A 29 11.17 -8.40 -8.88
CA TRP A 29 11.73 -7.10 -8.55
C TRP A 29 11.36 -6.74 -7.11
N GLY A 30 12.37 -6.56 -6.25
CA GLY A 30 12.19 -6.40 -4.81
C GLY A 30 11.46 -7.57 -4.11
N THR A 31 11.15 -7.39 -2.83
CA THR A 31 10.48 -8.40 -1.99
C THR A 31 9.46 -7.75 -1.05
N VAL A 32 8.25 -8.30 -0.99
CA VAL A 32 7.32 -8.07 0.12
C VAL A 32 7.64 -9.07 1.23
N LEU A 33 8.04 -8.56 2.39
CA LEU A 33 8.29 -9.34 3.59
C LEU A 33 7.10 -9.17 4.54
N PHE A 34 6.46 -10.29 4.91
CA PHE A 34 5.28 -10.27 5.76
C PHE A 34 5.54 -11.01 7.07
N GLY A 35 5.33 -10.34 8.20
CA GLY A 35 5.55 -10.89 9.53
C GLY A 35 4.59 -12.03 9.88
N ARG A 36 5.10 -13.19 10.32
CA ARG A 36 4.23 -14.29 10.78
C ARG A 36 3.35 -13.88 11.97
N PRO A 37 3.85 -13.16 12.99
CA PRO A 37 3.01 -12.63 14.08
C PRO A 37 1.91 -11.70 13.58
N LEU A 38 2.23 -10.75 12.69
CA LEU A 38 1.25 -9.84 12.10
C LEU A 38 0.20 -10.60 11.29
N PHE A 39 0.63 -11.58 10.48
CA PHE A 39 -0.28 -12.39 9.66
C PHE A 39 -1.31 -13.12 10.53
N ARG A 40 -0.86 -13.78 11.61
CA ARG A 40 -1.77 -14.46 12.54
C ARG A 40 -2.74 -13.48 13.19
N LYS A 41 -2.24 -12.34 13.68
CA LYS A 41 -3.06 -11.29 14.30
C LYS A 41 -4.15 -10.79 13.35
N GLU A 42 -3.81 -10.51 12.10
CA GLU A 42 -4.76 -10.04 11.10
C GLU A 42 -5.79 -11.12 10.74
N MET A 43 -5.35 -12.36 10.49
CA MET A 43 -6.24 -13.48 10.14
C MET A 43 -7.13 -13.97 11.28
N GLU A 44 -6.67 -13.93 12.53
CA GLU A 44 -7.36 -14.54 13.67
C GLU A 44 -8.22 -13.54 14.44
N VAL A 45 -7.72 -12.29 14.59
CA VAL A 45 -8.31 -11.27 15.46
C VAL A 45 -9.04 -10.19 14.66
N GLN A 46 -8.42 -9.68 13.59
CA GLN A 46 -8.94 -8.49 12.90
C GLN A 46 -10.00 -8.86 11.86
N ASP A 47 -9.64 -9.71 10.91
CA ASP A 47 -10.51 -10.05 9.79
C ASP A 47 -10.22 -11.45 9.25
N LYS A 48 -11.10 -12.39 9.61
CA LYS A 48 -11.00 -13.80 9.19
C LYS A 48 -11.20 -14.01 7.69
N THR A 49 -11.66 -13.01 6.95
CA THR A 49 -11.74 -13.08 5.48
C THR A 49 -10.37 -12.92 4.82
N GLY A 50 -9.37 -12.43 5.56
CA GLY A 50 -8.03 -12.14 5.06
C GLY A 50 -7.91 -10.84 4.28
N LEU A 51 -8.96 -10.01 4.23
CA LEU A 51 -8.92 -8.76 3.48
C LEU A 51 -7.92 -7.76 4.05
N THR A 52 -7.73 -7.73 5.37
CA THR A 52 -6.73 -6.86 6.00
C THR A 52 -5.30 -7.28 5.62
N VAL A 53 -5.02 -8.59 5.55
CA VAL A 53 -3.75 -9.11 5.03
C VAL A 53 -3.55 -8.69 3.57
N ILE A 54 -4.58 -8.83 2.73
CA ILE A 54 -4.52 -8.41 1.32
C ILE A 54 -4.25 -6.91 1.20
N ALA A 55 -4.87 -6.07 2.03
CA ALA A 55 -4.66 -4.63 2.04
C ALA A 55 -3.20 -4.26 2.39
N ILE A 56 -2.63 -4.90 3.42
CA ILE A 56 -1.22 -4.70 3.81
C ILE A 56 -0.28 -5.15 2.69
N ILE A 57 -0.51 -6.33 2.09
CA ILE A 57 0.31 -6.82 0.97
C ILE A 57 0.23 -5.86 -0.23
N ALA A 58 -0.96 -5.33 -0.53
CA ALA A 58 -1.14 -4.38 -1.63
C ALA A 58 -0.38 -3.07 -1.38
N HIS A 59 -0.34 -2.61 -0.12
CA HIS A 59 0.45 -1.45 0.30
C HIS A 59 1.95 -1.70 0.13
N GLU A 60 2.47 -2.82 0.64
CA GLU A 60 3.91 -3.13 0.46
C GLU A 60 4.29 -3.33 -1.01
N PHE A 61 3.42 -3.94 -1.81
CA PHE A 61 3.65 -4.04 -3.25
C PHE A 61 3.65 -2.66 -3.92
N ALA A 62 2.83 -1.71 -3.46
CA ALA A 62 2.88 -0.35 -3.98
C ALA A 62 4.27 0.30 -3.77
N HIS A 63 4.93 0.06 -2.64
CA HIS A 63 6.30 0.51 -2.42
C HIS A 63 7.30 -0.13 -3.38
N ILE A 64 7.20 -1.44 -3.61
CA ILE A 64 8.02 -2.12 -4.63
C ILE A 64 7.83 -1.48 -6.01
N HIS A 65 6.59 -1.14 -6.37
CA HIS A 65 6.30 -0.47 -7.63
C HIS A 65 6.88 0.96 -7.67
N GLN A 66 6.86 1.70 -6.56
CA GLN A 66 7.48 3.02 -6.46
C GLN A 66 8.99 2.93 -6.69
N TYR A 67 9.68 2.01 -6.01
CA TYR A 67 11.12 1.84 -6.16
C TYR A 67 11.49 1.41 -7.60
N ALA A 68 10.71 0.51 -8.22
CA ALA A 68 10.94 0.06 -9.60
C ALA A 68 10.89 1.21 -10.62
N LEU A 69 10.08 2.22 -10.33
CA LEU A 69 9.93 3.41 -11.17
C LEU A 69 10.75 4.62 -10.71
N ASN A 70 11.55 4.48 -9.64
CA ASN A 70 12.23 5.59 -8.95
C ASN A 70 11.27 6.72 -8.49
N LEU A 71 9.99 6.40 -8.25
CA LEU A 71 9.00 7.37 -7.78
C LEU A 71 9.24 7.80 -6.33
N ASP A 72 9.93 6.96 -5.55
CA ASP A 72 10.35 7.30 -4.19
C ASP A 72 11.18 8.58 -4.15
N LYS A 73 12.09 8.76 -5.11
CA LYS A 73 12.91 9.98 -5.22
C LYS A 73 12.06 11.22 -5.48
N GLU A 74 11.09 11.10 -6.39
CA GLU A 74 10.19 12.21 -6.74
C GLU A 74 9.22 12.55 -5.59
N LEU A 75 8.67 11.53 -4.93
CA LEU A 75 7.70 11.69 -3.84
C LEU A 75 8.34 12.27 -2.57
N LEU A 76 9.63 11.98 -2.33
CA LEU A 76 10.38 12.47 -1.18
C LEU A 76 11.13 13.79 -1.44
N GLU A 77 11.17 14.28 -2.68
CA GLU A 77 11.93 15.48 -3.03
C GLU A 77 11.42 16.71 -2.26
N GLY A 78 12.32 17.34 -1.52
CA GLY A 78 12.01 18.52 -0.70
C GLY A 78 11.05 18.27 0.47
N GLN A 79 10.73 17.00 0.79
CA GLN A 79 9.81 16.67 1.86
C GLN A 79 10.53 16.39 3.20
N PRO A 80 10.02 16.91 4.33
CA PRO A 80 10.58 16.62 5.65
C PRO A 80 10.22 15.23 6.18
N THR A 81 9.21 14.58 5.60
CA THR A 81 8.65 13.30 6.07
C THR A 81 8.37 12.34 4.92
N VAL A 82 8.11 11.06 5.25
CA VAL A 82 7.72 10.03 4.28
C VAL A 82 6.25 10.09 3.84
N LYS A 83 5.46 11.04 4.36
CA LYS A 83 4.00 11.15 4.15
C LYS A 83 3.57 10.93 2.70
N ARG A 84 4.19 11.62 1.73
CA ARG A 84 3.81 11.52 0.31
C ARG A 84 4.04 10.13 -0.28
N LEU A 85 5.11 9.46 0.13
CA LEU A 85 5.41 8.10 -0.29
C LEU A 85 4.34 7.12 0.18
N GLU A 86 3.94 7.26 1.44
CA GLU A 86 2.99 6.40 2.15
C GLU A 86 1.56 6.60 1.64
N LEU A 87 1.10 7.85 1.51
CA LEU A 87 -0.22 8.15 0.94
C LEU A 87 -0.32 7.69 -0.52
N HIS A 88 0.76 7.80 -1.30
CA HIS A 88 0.76 7.27 -2.65
C HIS A 88 0.68 5.73 -2.66
N ALA A 89 1.34 5.05 -1.72
CA ALA A 89 1.21 3.60 -1.56
C ALA A 89 -0.23 3.19 -1.17
N ASP A 90 -0.88 3.95 -0.29
CA ASP A 90 -2.29 3.76 0.07
C ASP A 90 -3.22 3.93 -1.14
N ILE A 91 -2.98 4.92 -2.01
CA ILE A 91 -3.75 5.10 -3.26
C ILE A 91 -3.65 3.85 -4.13
N LEU A 92 -2.44 3.32 -4.36
CA LEU A 92 -2.26 2.13 -5.20
C LEU A 92 -2.87 0.87 -4.56
N ALA A 93 -2.75 0.72 -3.25
CA ALA A 93 -3.39 -0.37 -2.51
C ALA A 93 -4.92 -0.29 -2.61
N GLY A 94 -5.48 0.90 -2.41
CA GLY A 94 -6.90 1.19 -2.60
C GLY A 94 -7.37 0.86 -4.01
N PHE A 95 -6.62 1.28 -5.04
CA PHE A 95 -6.92 0.97 -6.44
C PHE A 95 -7.00 -0.53 -6.72
N PHE A 96 -6.05 -1.30 -6.19
CA PHE A 96 -6.09 -2.76 -6.27
C PHE A 96 -7.34 -3.35 -5.59
N LEU A 97 -7.65 -2.89 -4.37
CA LEU A 97 -8.84 -3.34 -3.63
C LEU A 97 -10.15 -2.99 -4.35
N GLY A 98 -10.21 -1.81 -4.99
CA GLY A 98 -11.32 -1.39 -5.83
C GLY A 98 -11.52 -2.33 -7.02
N ALA A 99 -10.43 -2.70 -7.69
CA ALA A 99 -10.49 -3.69 -8.76
C ALA A 99 -10.98 -5.07 -8.26
N ARG A 100 -10.50 -5.53 -7.09
CA ARG A 100 -10.97 -6.77 -6.45
C ARG A 100 -12.45 -6.72 -6.07
N LYS A 101 -12.97 -5.57 -5.62
CA LYS A 101 -14.40 -5.40 -5.32
C LYS A 101 -15.29 -5.69 -6.53
N ARG A 102 -14.84 -5.38 -7.75
CA ARG A 102 -15.60 -5.69 -8.97
C ARG A 102 -15.71 -7.20 -9.20
N GLU A 103 -14.63 -7.93 -8.94
CA GLU A 103 -14.56 -9.39 -9.08
C GLU A 103 -15.30 -10.11 -7.95
N ALA A 104 -15.34 -9.51 -6.76
CA ALA A 104 -16.04 -10.04 -5.58
C ALA A 104 -16.92 -8.96 -4.90
N PRO A 105 -18.10 -8.64 -5.47
CA PRO A 105 -18.97 -7.57 -4.97
C PRO A 105 -19.49 -7.77 -3.54
N SER A 106 -19.43 -8.98 -3.00
CA SER A 106 -19.83 -9.27 -1.62
C SER A 106 -18.79 -8.87 -0.57
N LEU A 107 -17.53 -8.62 -0.95
CA LEU A 107 -16.47 -8.26 0.01
C LEU A 107 -16.75 -6.90 0.65
N SER A 108 -16.91 -6.87 1.97
CA SER A 108 -16.97 -5.60 2.71
C SER A 108 -15.58 -5.00 2.79
N MET A 109 -15.38 -3.82 2.20
CA MET A 109 -14.07 -3.15 2.19
C MET A 109 -13.82 -2.32 3.46
N TYR A 110 -14.73 -2.41 4.43
CA TYR A 110 -14.62 -1.71 5.71
C TYR A 110 -13.37 -2.12 6.49
N SER A 111 -13.09 -3.42 6.60
CA SER A 111 -11.91 -3.92 7.32
C SER A 111 -10.60 -3.48 6.67
N ALA A 112 -10.54 -3.36 5.34
CA ALA A 112 -9.39 -2.77 4.65
C ALA A 112 -9.24 -1.27 4.98
N GLY A 113 -10.33 -0.51 5.02
CA GLY A 113 -10.33 0.89 5.48
C GLY A 113 -9.77 1.06 6.91
N GLU A 114 -10.14 0.14 7.81
CA GLU A 114 -9.61 0.11 9.18
C GLU A 114 -8.10 -0.13 9.23
N VAL A 115 -7.52 -0.88 8.28
CA VAL A 115 -6.05 -1.00 8.19
C VAL A 115 -5.43 0.38 8.00
N PHE A 116 -5.84 1.11 6.95
CA PHE A 116 -5.30 2.44 6.62
C PHE A 116 -5.49 3.45 7.76
N ASN A 117 -6.61 3.35 8.48
CA ASN A 117 -6.85 4.17 9.65
C ASN A 117 -5.86 3.87 10.80
N ARG A 118 -5.60 2.59 11.10
CA ARG A 118 -4.70 2.17 12.21
C ARG A 118 -3.23 2.55 11.99
N ILE A 119 -2.79 2.61 10.75
CA ILE A 119 -1.39 2.88 10.39
C ILE A 119 -1.09 4.37 10.20
N GLY A 120 -2.08 5.26 10.38
CA GLY A 120 -1.84 6.70 10.47
C GLY A 120 -1.33 7.12 11.84
N ASP A 121 -0.70 8.29 11.91
CA ASP A 121 -0.20 8.86 13.17
C ASP A 121 -0.36 10.40 13.22
N SER A 122 -0.09 11.02 14.38
CA SER A 122 -0.14 12.48 14.57
C SER A 122 1.25 13.10 14.82
N LYS A 123 2.33 12.43 14.39
CA LYS A 123 3.73 12.81 14.64
C LYS A 123 4.28 13.72 13.53
N PHE A 124 3.62 14.85 13.28
CA PHE A 124 3.88 15.71 12.12
C PHE A 124 5.34 16.16 11.90
N THR A 125 6.17 16.20 12.94
CA THR A 125 7.58 16.60 12.87
C THR A 125 8.55 15.42 12.83
N ASP A 126 8.06 14.19 12.95
CA ASP A 126 8.85 12.98 12.81
C ASP A 126 9.10 12.71 11.32
N ARG A 127 10.36 12.43 10.96
CA ARG A 127 10.71 12.07 9.58
C ARG A 127 9.94 10.85 9.09
N ASN A 128 9.56 9.97 10.02
CA ASN A 128 8.74 8.79 9.76
C ASN A 128 7.24 9.07 9.88
N HIS A 129 6.78 10.33 9.73
CA HIS A 129 5.35 10.62 9.76
C HIS A 129 4.61 9.98 8.58
N HIS A 130 3.69 9.08 8.95
CA HIS A 130 2.64 8.38 8.19
C HIS A 130 1.80 9.22 7.23
N GLY A 131 1.50 10.46 7.65
CA GLY A 131 0.18 11.03 7.43
C GLY A 131 -0.79 10.62 8.53
N THR A 132 -1.81 11.45 8.73
CA THR A 132 -2.87 11.22 9.70
C THR A 132 -3.77 10.04 9.31
N PRO A 133 -4.46 9.40 10.27
CA PRO A 133 -5.44 8.36 9.96
C PRO A 133 -6.45 8.77 8.88
N LEU A 134 -6.91 10.03 8.92
CA LEU A 134 -7.84 10.56 7.92
C LEU A 134 -7.19 10.68 6.53
N GLU A 135 -5.98 11.24 6.45
CA GLU A 135 -5.25 11.33 5.17
C GLU A 135 -5.05 9.96 4.54
N ARG A 136 -4.65 8.95 5.33
CA ARG A 136 -4.42 7.58 4.86
C ARG A 136 -5.71 6.93 4.34
N VAL A 137 -6.81 7.07 5.09
CA VAL A 137 -8.13 6.59 4.64
C VAL A 137 -8.56 7.31 3.36
N SER A 138 -8.42 8.64 3.29
CA SER A 138 -8.78 9.41 2.10
C SER A 138 -7.96 9.03 0.87
N ALA A 139 -6.66 8.82 1.03
CA ALA A 139 -5.76 8.37 -0.02
C ALA A 139 -6.17 6.97 -0.54
N SER A 140 -6.39 6.02 0.36
CA SER A 140 -6.86 4.69 -0.03
C SER A 140 -8.24 4.72 -0.74
N GLN A 141 -9.17 5.56 -0.26
CA GLN A 141 -10.49 5.72 -0.85
C GLN A 141 -10.40 6.34 -2.25
N PHE A 142 -9.53 7.33 -2.46
CA PHE A 142 -9.28 7.94 -3.78
C PHE A 142 -8.88 6.88 -4.82
N GLY A 143 -7.97 5.98 -4.44
CA GLY A 143 -7.56 4.87 -5.29
C GLY A 143 -8.69 3.86 -5.51
N PHE A 144 -9.35 3.47 -4.43
CA PHE A 144 -10.46 2.51 -4.45
C PHE A 144 -11.58 2.91 -5.40
N ASP A 145 -11.99 4.19 -5.38
CA ASP A 145 -13.06 4.69 -6.23
C ASP A 145 -12.74 4.57 -7.72
N ARG A 146 -11.48 4.77 -8.11
CA ARG A 146 -11.01 4.60 -9.49
C ARG A 146 -10.87 3.13 -9.86
N GLY A 147 -10.38 2.33 -8.91
CA GLY A 147 -10.27 0.89 -9.06
C GLY A 147 -11.61 0.23 -9.30
N ARG A 148 -12.66 0.62 -8.56
CA ARG A 148 -13.97 -0.04 -8.67
C ARG A 148 -14.76 0.26 -9.94
N THR A 149 -14.41 1.28 -10.73
CA THR A 149 -15.09 1.53 -12.02
C THR A 149 -14.52 0.66 -13.13
N GLY A 150 -13.20 0.42 -13.12
CA GLY A 150 -12.51 -0.32 -14.18
C GLY A 150 -12.08 0.53 -15.38
N ASP A 151 -12.30 1.85 -15.33
CA ASP A 151 -11.96 2.77 -16.43
C ASP A 151 -10.51 3.26 -16.38
N TYR A 152 -9.82 3.02 -15.27
CA TYR A 152 -8.48 3.54 -15.00
C TYR A 152 -7.43 2.45 -15.20
N SER A 153 -6.34 2.79 -15.89
CA SER A 153 -5.15 1.96 -15.97
C SER A 153 -4.23 2.17 -14.75
N LEU A 154 -3.33 1.21 -14.49
CA LEU A 154 -2.32 1.37 -13.45
C LEU A 154 -1.43 2.61 -13.69
N ASP A 155 -1.02 2.85 -14.94
CA ASP A 155 -0.21 4.01 -15.28
C ASP A 155 -0.96 5.34 -15.05
N THR A 156 -2.27 5.36 -15.26
CA THR A 156 -3.12 6.51 -14.98
C THR A 156 -3.17 6.80 -13.48
N ILE A 157 -3.46 5.79 -12.66
CA ILE A 157 -3.60 5.98 -11.21
C ILE A 157 -2.26 6.34 -10.55
N VAL A 158 -1.14 5.82 -11.05
CA VAL A 158 0.20 6.21 -10.58
C VAL A 158 0.41 7.72 -10.79
N LYS A 159 0.12 8.24 -11.99
CA LYS A 159 0.30 9.68 -12.27
C LYS A 159 -0.68 10.56 -11.49
N GLU A 160 -1.95 10.18 -11.43
CA GLU A 160 -2.94 10.91 -10.65
C GLU A 160 -2.62 10.89 -9.15
N GLY A 161 -2.13 9.75 -8.64
CA GLY A 161 -1.72 9.59 -7.25
C GLY A 161 -0.53 10.48 -6.88
N VAL A 162 0.47 10.60 -7.77
CA VAL A 162 1.60 11.52 -7.57
C VAL A 162 1.11 12.96 -7.46
N ASN A 163 0.19 13.40 -8.33
CA ASN A 163 -0.38 14.73 -8.26
C ASN A 163 -1.18 14.95 -6.98
N TYR A 164 -2.04 13.97 -6.63
CA TYR A 164 -2.88 14.03 -5.43
C TYR A 164 -2.06 14.28 -4.16
N VAL A 165 -0.96 13.55 -3.96
CA VAL A 165 -0.14 13.70 -2.74
C VAL A 165 0.77 14.93 -2.75
N LYS A 166 1.04 15.52 -3.91
CA LYS A 166 1.81 16.78 -4.02
C LYS A 166 0.99 18.00 -3.62
N ASP A 167 -0.32 17.91 -3.72
CA ASP A 167 -1.26 18.96 -3.33
C ASP A 167 -1.61 18.94 -1.82
N LEU A 168 -1.07 17.96 -1.07
CA LEU A 168 -1.18 17.77 0.39
C LEU A 168 0.13 18.13 1.15
#